data_AF-A0A9Q0WW51-F1
#
_entry.id   AF-A0A9Q0WW51-F1
#
_cell.length_a   1.000
_cell.length_b   1.000
_cell.length_c   1.000
_cell.angle_alpha   90.00
_cell.angle_beta   90.00
_cell.angle_gamma   90.00
#
_symmetry.space_group_name_H-M   'P 1'
#
loop_
_entity.id
_entity.type
_entity.pdbx_description
1 polymer ?
#
loop_
_entity_poly.entity_id
_entity_poly.type
_entity_poly.pdbx_seq_one_letter_code
_entity_poly.pdbx_strand_id
1 'polypeptide(L)'
;MCYSFLCFSPWDEAPYKDATERTTQGNLTLKGFLSEWALMTMLDPRGSLANLLYIGYGGNPASALHVTRRRSVDRKKQQTERNVFHCLVFGPKNAGKSTLLNSFIGRPFSESHEPTAGERYAVNVVDQPGGNKKTLILREIPEDGVKKFLSNKESLSSSDVAVFVYDSSDEYSWKRSNELLVEVARHGEESGYGVPSLIIAAKDDLDPHPRSVQNSVRVCQELGIGASIPVSSKLGDMNNVFCRILSAAEHPHLNIPETVAGREHKQFRQLFNHSLLFMSVGAAFALVGMAALRAYGGRRNSSR
;
A
#
# COMPACT_ATOMS: atom_id res chain seq x y z
N MET A 1 17.36 -7.48 42.62
CA MET A 1 16.96 -8.74 41.96
C MET A 1 16.46 -8.41 40.56
N CYS A 2 17.31 -8.59 39.54
CA CYS A 2 16.91 -8.45 38.14
C CYS A 2 16.20 -9.74 37.74
N TYR A 3 14.87 -9.71 37.72
CA TYR A 3 14.09 -10.79 37.13
C TYR A 3 14.07 -10.62 35.61
N SER A 4 15.04 -11.25 34.95
CA SER A 4 15.08 -11.40 33.48
C SER A 4 13.99 -12.39 33.04
N PHE A 5 12.74 -11.92 32.92
CA PHE A 5 11.60 -12.73 32.43
C PHE A 5 11.31 -12.60 30.93
N LEU A 6 12.32 -12.75 30.08
CA LEU A 6 12.14 -13.14 28.68
C LEU A 6 13.33 -14.06 28.35
N CYS A 7 13.08 -15.37 28.37
CA CYS A 7 14.02 -16.35 27.81
C CYS A 7 14.03 -16.34 26.26
N PHE A 8 13.20 -15.52 25.62
CA PHE A 8 13.01 -15.52 24.16
C PHE A 8 12.90 -14.10 23.62
N SER A 9 13.54 -13.83 22.49
CA SER A 9 13.42 -12.54 21.82
C SER A 9 12.06 -12.46 21.12
N PRO A 10 11.38 -11.29 21.11
CA PRO A 10 10.08 -11.15 20.44
C PRO A 10 10.15 -11.36 18.92
N TRP A 11 11.36 -11.47 18.36
CA TRP A 11 11.62 -11.62 16.93
C TRP A 11 12.16 -12.98 16.53
N ASP A 12 12.14 -13.96 17.44
CA ASP A 12 12.66 -15.32 17.16
C ASP A 12 11.66 -16.16 16.34
N GLU A 13 10.41 -15.72 16.25
CA GLU A 13 9.32 -16.39 15.53
C GLU A 13 8.83 -15.58 14.32
N ALA A 14 8.04 -16.22 13.46
CA ALA A 14 7.33 -15.55 12.39
C ALA A 14 6.33 -14.52 12.97
N PRO A 15 6.14 -13.36 12.34
CA PRO A 15 6.67 -12.97 11.03
C PRO A 15 8.08 -12.35 11.04
N TYR A 16 8.71 -12.17 12.20
CA TYR A 16 9.92 -11.35 12.38
C TYR A 16 11.23 -12.05 12.01
N LYS A 17 11.37 -13.35 12.36
CA LYS A 17 12.63 -14.10 12.25
C LYS A 17 13.41 -13.86 10.95
N ASP A 18 12.69 -13.82 9.84
CA ASP A 18 13.21 -13.70 8.47
C ASP A 18 12.90 -12.36 7.80
N ALA A 19 12.36 -11.38 8.52
CA ALA A 19 11.85 -10.16 7.93
C ALA A 19 12.93 -9.12 7.61
N THR A 20 14.12 -9.19 8.20
CA THR A 20 15.13 -8.15 8.02
C THR A 20 16.49 -8.66 7.57
N GLU A 21 17.31 -7.73 7.11
CA GLU A 21 18.74 -7.92 6.84
C GLU A 21 19.48 -8.37 8.11
N ARG A 22 20.23 -9.46 7.98
CA ARG A 22 21.10 -10.03 9.01
C ARG A 22 22.53 -10.12 8.49
N THR A 23 23.49 -10.07 9.40
CA THR A 23 24.91 -10.33 9.08
C THR A 23 25.10 -11.77 8.58
N THR A 24 26.27 -12.06 7.99
CA THR A 24 26.65 -13.42 7.57
C THR A 24 26.67 -14.43 8.72
N GLN A 25 26.80 -13.97 9.96
CA GLN A 25 26.73 -14.80 11.17
C GLN A 25 25.29 -14.99 11.69
N GLY A 26 24.29 -14.43 11.01
CA GLY A 26 22.87 -14.49 11.41
C GLY A 26 22.45 -13.45 12.46
N ASN A 27 23.36 -12.59 12.92
CA ASN A 27 23.05 -11.53 13.89
C ASN A 27 22.30 -10.36 13.22
N LEU A 28 21.40 -9.71 13.97
CA LEU A 28 20.73 -8.49 13.54
C LEU A 28 21.73 -7.34 13.40
N THR A 29 21.70 -6.64 12.26
CA THR A 29 22.40 -5.37 12.10
C THR A 29 21.65 -4.28 12.87
N LEU A 30 22.28 -3.11 13.14
CA LEU A 30 21.55 -1.97 13.72
C LEU A 30 20.36 -1.54 12.83
N LYS A 31 20.56 -1.55 11.51
CA LYS A 31 19.50 -1.27 10.52
C LYS A 31 18.37 -2.29 10.64
N GLY A 32 18.71 -3.56 10.77
CA GLY A 32 17.74 -4.63 10.94
C GLY A 32 17.00 -4.56 12.26
N PHE A 33 17.69 -4.27 13.36
CA PHE A 33 17.08 -4.04 14.67
C PHE A 33 16.01 -2.94 14.62
N LEU A 34 16.32 -1.79 14.01
CA LEU A 34 15.35 -0.68 13.87
C LEU A 34 14.19 -1.06 12.94
N SER A 35 14.46 -1.88 11.93
CA SER A 35 13.47 -2.38 10.98
C SER A 35 12.48 -3.33 11.64
N GLU A 36 12.94 -4.22 12.53
CA GLU A 36 12.07 -5.10 13.33
C GLU A 36 11.17 -4.31 14.29
N TRP A 37 11.69 -3.26 14.94
CA TRP A 37 10.87 -2.35 15.74
C TRP A 37 9.78 -1.67 14.91
N ALA A 38 10.12 -1.22 13.69
CA ALA A 38 9.14 -0.61 12.80
C ALA A 38 8.06 -1.62 12.37
N LEU A 39 8.46 -2.85 12.03
CA LEU A 39 7.53 -3.93 11.66
C LEU A 39 6.60 -4.30 12.82
N MET A 40 7.16 -4.57 14.00
CA MET A 40 6.39 -4.90 15.20
C MET A 40 5.44 -3.77 15.58
N THR A 41 5.88 -2.51 15.51
CA THR A 41 5.01 -1.35 15.81
C THR A 41 3.87 -1.21 14.81
N MET A 42 4.08 -1.56 13.54
CA MET A 42 3.04 -1.51 12.52
C MET A 42 2.03 -2.65 12.64
N LEU A 43 2.47 -3.85 13.04
CA LEU A 43 1.60 -5.03 13.16
C LEU A 43 0.90 -5.14 14.52
N ASP A 44 1.64 -4.88 15.60
CA ASP A 44 1.16 -4.92 16.98
C ASP A 44 1.75 -3.75 17.80
N PRO A 45 1.15 -2.55 17.72
CA PRO A 45 1.58 -1.40 18.51
C PRO A 45 1.57 -1.66 20.02
N ARG A 46 0.68 -2.52 20.51
CA ARG A 46 0.55 -2.83 21.94
C ARG A 46 1.69 -3.73 22.40
N GLY A 47 1.96 -4.81 21.66
CA GLY A 47 3.10 -5.69 21.89
C GLY A 47 4.43 -4.95 21.74
N SER A 48 4.54 -4.03 20.77
CA SER A 48 5.71 -3.16 20.63
C SER A 48 5.94 -2.31 21.90
N LEU A 49 4.91 -1.63 22.40
CA LEU A 49 5.03 -0.85 23.63
C LEU A 49 5.38 -1.71 24.85
N ALA A 50 4.80 -2.91 24.98
CA ALA A 50 5.12 -3.83 26.06
C ALA A 50 6.59 -4.26 26.03
N ASN A 51 7.12 -4.63 24.85
CA ASN A 51 8.53 -4.97 24.69
C ASN A 51 9.45 -3.77 24.98
N LEU A 52 9.03 -2.56 24.60
CA LEU A 52 9.79 -1.34 24.85
C LEU A 52 9.89 -1.03 26.35
N LEU A 53 8.79 -1.19 27.09
CA LEU A 53 8.77 -1.08 28.56
C LEU A 53 9.66 -2.15 29.21
N TYR A 54 9.63 -3.36 28.68
CA TYR A 54 10.40 -4.48 29.20
C TYR A 54 11.92 -4.23 29.13
N ILE A 55 12.42 -3.67 28.01
CA ILE A 55 13.84 -3.32 27.88
C ILE A 55 14.24 -2.05 28.67
N GLY A 56 13.34 -1.53 29.51
CA GLY A 56 13.63 -0.45 30.44
C GLY A 56 13.53 0.95 29.85
N TYR A 57 12.64 1.18 28.87
CA TYR A 57 12.39 2.52 28.37
C TYR A 57 11.97 3.47 29.49
N GLY A 58 12.86 4.41 29.83
CA GLY A 58 12.69 5.35 30.95
C GLY A 58 11.86 6.60 30.63
N GLY A 59 11.37 6.73 29.39
CA GLY A 59 10.52 7.85 28.97
C GLY A 59 9.03 7.62 29.28
N ASN A 60 8.20 8.62 29.00
CA ASN A 60 6.75 8.45 29.09
C ASN A 60 6.27 7.46 28.01
N PRO A 61 5.62 6.33 28.36
CA PRO A 61 5.17 5.34 27.39
C PRO A 61 4.20 5.91 26.35
N ALA A 62 3.40 6.90 26.73
CA ALA A 62 2.47 7.57 25.81
C ALA A 62 3.18 8.37 24.70
N SER A 63 4.46 8.71 24.89
CA SER A 63 5.28 9.43 23.90
C SER A 63 6.13 8.51 23.02
N ALA A 64 6.18 7.21 23.34
CA ALA A 64 7.02 6.26 22.63
C ALA A 64 6.50 5.93 21.22
N LEU A 65 5.17 5.97 21.04
CA LEU A 65 4.52 5.68 19.77
C LEU A 65 3.93 6.95 19.17
N HIS A 66 4.31 7.24 17.93
CA HIS A 66 3.77 8.38 17.20
C HIS A 66 2.61 7.93 16.30
N VAL A 67 1.39 8.37 16.63
CA VAL A 67 0.22 8.12 15.79
C VAL A 67 0.19 9.11 14.64
N THR A 68 0.36 8.61 13.43
CA THR A 68 0.32 9.45 12.21
C THR A 68 -1.09 9.93 11.93
N ARG A 69 -1.22 11.08 11.25
CA ARG A 69 -2.53 11.62 10.86
C ARG A 69 -3.25 10.73 9.84
N ARG A 70 -4.55 10.97 9.67
CA ARG A 70 -5.40 10.21 8.74
C ARG A 70 -4.88 10.33 7.30
N ARG A 71 -4.81 9.20 6.60
CA ARG A 71 -4.39 9.10 5.19
C ARG A 71 -5.17 10.03 4.24
N SER A 72 -6.46 10.27 4.51
CA SER A 72 -7.28 11.17 3.71
C SER A 72 -6.80 12.62 3.75
N VAL A 73 -6.17 13.05 4.85
CA VAL A 73 -5.58 14.38 4.99
C VAL A 73 -4.30 14.48 4.16
N ASP A 74 -3.42 13.48 4.22
CA ASP A 74 -2.20 13.41 3.40
C ASP A 74 -2.54 13.47 1.92
N ARG A 75 -3.55 12.70 1.49
CA ARG A 75 -4.02 12.69 0.09
C ARG A 75 -4.53 14.04 -0.37
N LYS A 76 -5.32 14.74 0.46
CA LYS A 76 -5.83 16.08 0.15
C LYS A 76 -4.71 17.11 0.03
N LYS A 77 -3.66 16.98 0.85
CA LYS A 77 -2.50 17.89 0.84
C LYS A 77 -1.42 17.48 -0.15
N GLN A 78 -1.50 16.28 -0.72
CA GLN A 78 -0.45 15.65 -1.54
C GLN A 78 0.92 15.66 -0.85
N GLN A 79 0.93 15.52 0.47
CA GLN A 79 2.14 15.54 1.28
C GLN A 79 1.96 14.63 2.49
N THR A 80 2.95 13.78 2.76
CA THR A 80 2.98 12.91 3.94
C THR A 80 4.21 13.19 4.79
N GLU A 81 4.02 13.11 6.11
CA GLU A 81 5.10 13.19 7.11
C GLU A 81 5.50 11.78 7.59
N ARG A 82 4.91 10.73 7.01
CA ARG A 82 5.19 9.34 7.38
C ARG A 82 6.61 8.94 6.99
N ASN A 83 7.22 8.11 7.84
CA ASN A 83 8.54 7.53 7.61
C ASN A 83 8.51 6.02 7.43
N VAL A 84 7.37 5.38 7.69
CA VAL A 84 7.16 3.94 7.54
C VAL A 84 6.03 3.73 6.55
N PHE A 85 6.28 2.92 5.52
CA PHE A 85 5.33 2.63 4.45
C PHE A 85 5.11 1.13 4.31
N HIS A 86 3.85 0.73 4.15
CA HIS A 86 3.44 -0.66 3.96
C HIS A 86 3.08 -0.94 2.50
N CYS A 87 3.74 -1.94 1.92
CA CYS A 87 3.59 -2.37 0.54
C CYS A 87 3.09 -3.82 0.48
N LEU A 88 1.96 -4.03 -0.19
CA LEU A 88 1.46 -5.38 -0.49
C LEU A 88 2.08 -5.90 -1.79
N VAL A 89 2.55 -7.14 -1.79
CA VAL A 89 3.17 -7.79 -2.95
C VAL A 89 2.26 -8.92 -3.43
N PHE A 90 1.66 -8.72 -4.60
CA PHE A 90 0.78 -9.66 -5.27
C PHE A 90 1.43 -10.25 -6.53
N GLY A 91 0.88 -11.35 -7.02
CA GLY A 91 1.33 -12.03 -8.23
C GLY A 91 1.16 -13.54 -8.13
N PRO A 92 1.23 -14.26 -9.27
CA PRO A 92 1.05 -15.69 -9.30
C PRO A 92 2.20 -16.44 -8.62
N LYS A 93 1.99 -17.75 -8.38
CA LYS A 93 3.07 -18.66 -8.00
C LYS A 93 4.23 -18.57 -9.01
N ASN A 94 5.46 -18.68 -8.53
CA ASN A 94 6.70 -18.62 -9.33
C ASN A 94 6.99 -17.30 -10.08
N ALA A 95 6.21 -16.23 -9.86
CA ALA A 95 6.46 -14.91 -10.44
C ALA A 95 7.72 -14.19 -9.91
N GLY A 96 8.36 -14.69 -8.84
CA GLY A 96 9.53 -14.04 -8.23
C GLY A 96 9.22 -13.11 -7.06
N LYS A 97 8.03 -13.18 -6.45
CA LYS A 97 7.65 -12.38 -5.27
C LYS A 97 8.62 -12.55 -4.10
N SER A 98 8.86 -13.79 -3.67
CA SER A 98 9.80 -14.04 -2.56
C SER A 98 11.23 -13.63 -2.90
N THR A 99 11.63 -13.75 -4.16
CA THR A 99 12.95 -13.30 -4.64
C THR A 99 13.08 -11.77 -4.53
N LEU A 100 12.02 -11.02 -4.87
CA LEU A 100 11.96 -9.57 -4.66
C LEU A 100 12.11 -9.22 -3.17
N LEU A 101 11.39 -9.90 -2.27
CA LEU A 101 11.53 -9.71 -0.82
C LEU A 101 12.95 -10.03 -0.34
N ASN A 102 13.53 -11.15 -0.78
CA ASN A 102 14.90 -11.54 -0.42
C ASN A 102 15.93 -10.50 -0.88
N SER A 103 15.81 -10.00 -2.11
CA SER A 103 16.69 -8.95 -2.63
C SER A 103 16.62 -7.66 -1.81
N PHE A 104 15.43 -7.33 -1.26
CA PHE A 104 15.22 -6.14 -0.44
C PHE A 104 16.00 -6.16 0.88
N ILE A 105 16.19 -7.35 1.45
CA ILE A 105 16.94 -7.56 2.70
C ILE A 105 18.36 -8.09 2.46
N GLY A 106 18.87 -7.95 1.23
CA GLY A 106 20.25 -8.27 0.87
C GLY A 106 20.57 -9.76 0.81
N ARG A 107 19.56 -10.64 0.75
CA ARG A 107 19.79 -12.08 0.58
C ARG A 107 20.16 -12.38 -0.87
N PRO A 108 21.17 -13.24 -1.12
CA PRO A 108 21.57 -13.60 -2.46
C PRO A 108 20.44 -14.34 -3.19
N PHE A 109 20.45 -14.25 -4.52
CA PHE A 109 19.56 -15.05 -5.35
C PHE A 109 19.83 -16.55 -5.14
N SER A 110 18.75 -17.34 -5.10
CA SER A 110 18.81 -18.80 -5.09
C SER A 110 17.91 -19.34 -6.19
N GLU A 111 18.41 -20.33 -6.93
CA GLU A 111 17.62 -21.06 -7.93
C GLU A 111 16.62 -22.03 -7.29
N SER A 112 16.85 -22.44 -6.04
CA SER A 112 15.92 -23.30 -5.31
C SER A 112 14.64 -22.52 -4.96
N HIS A 113 13.52 -22.94 -5.55
CA HIS A 113 12.22 -22.45 -5.16
C HIS A 113 11.70 -23.24 -3.96
N GLU A 114 11.68 -22.61 -2.79
CA GLU A 114 10.89 -23.11 -1.68
C GLU A 114 9.46 -22.57 -1.76
N PRO A 115 8.44 -23.45 -1.72
CA PRO A 115 7.05 -23.01 -1.66
C PRO A 115 6.84 -22.01 -0.52
N THR A 116 6.20 -20.87 -0.81
CA THR A 116 5.90 -19.86 0.22
C THR A 116 4.95 -20.45 1.26
N ALA A 117 5.49 -20.83 2.42
CA ALA A 117 4.70 -21.27 3.56
C ALA A 117 4.22 -20.05 4.36
N GLY A 118 2.95 -19.70 4.19
CA GLY A 118 2.31 -18.62 4.98
C GLY A 118 2.64 -17.20 4.51
N GLU A 119 2.44 -16.24 5.41
CA GLU A 119 2.72 -14.82 5.14
C GLU A 119 4.20 -14.51 5.34
N ARG A 120 4.80 -13.79 4.37
CA ARG A 120 6.20 -13.39 4.42
C ARG A 120 6.32 -11.88 4.46
N TYR A 121 7.18 -11.39 5.32
CA TYR A 121 7.49 -9.97 5.44
C TYR A 121 8.95 -9.73 5.06
N ALA A 122 9.22 -8.55 4.54
CA ALA A 122 10.57 -8.02 4.40
C ALA A 122 10.55 -6.53 4.75
N VAL A 123 11.37 -6.10 5.71
CA VAL A 123 11.45 -4.73 6.19
C VAL A 123 12.89 -4.25 6.08
N ASN A 124 13.07 -3.07 5.51
CA ASN A 124 14.38 -2.45 5.44
C ASN A 124 14.24 -0.92 5.30
N VAL A 125 15.32 -0.21 5.59
CA VAL A 125 15.45 1.22 5.31
C VAL A 125 15.92 1.42 3.87
N VAL A 126 15.23 2.28 3.14
CA VAL A 126 15.56 2.70 1.78
C VAL A 126 16.05 4.14 1.81
N ASP A 127 17.21 4.38 1.21
CA ASP A 127 17.76 5.70 1.01
C ASP A 127 17.15 6.32 -0.26
N GLN A 128 16.38 7.40 -0.11
CA GLN A 128 15.78 8.11 -1.24
C GLN A 128 16.76 9.12 -1.87
N PRO A 129 16.60 9.43 -3.16
CA PRO A 129 17.30 10.54 -3.78
C PRO A 129 17.06 11.84 -2.99
N GLY A 130 18.12 12.50 -2.54
CA GLY A 130 18.04 13.68 -1.66
C GLY A 130 18.35 13.42 -0.19
N GLY A 131 18.72 12.19 0.19
CA GLY A 131 19.27 11.87 1.52
C GLY A 131 18.23 11.53 2.59
N ASN A 132 16.94 11.57 2.24
CA ASN A 132 15.87 11.13 3.14
C ASN A 132 15.86 9.60 3.26
N LYS A 133 15.69 9.09 4.48
CA LYS A 133 15.60 7.66 4.76
C LYS A 133 14.19 7.30 5.18
N LYS A 134 13.63 6.26 4.56
CA LYS A 134 12.28 5.76 4.84
C LYS A 134 12.33 4.26 5.08
N THR A 135 11.52 3.77 6.01
CA THR A 135 11.34 2.33 6.22
C THR A 135 10.23 1.84 5.31
N LEU A 136 10.51 0.80 4.53
CA LEU A 136 9.54 0.13 3.69
C LEU A 136 9.32 -1.28 4.23
N ILE A 137 8.05 -1.65 4.42
CA ILE A 137 7.61 -2.98 4.82
C ILE A 137 6.92 -3.61 3.62
N LEU A 138 7.49 -4.70 3.10
CA LEU A 138 6.89 -5.54 2.07
C LEU A 138 6.17 -6.71 2.74
N ARG A 139 4.92 -6.96 2.34
CA ARG A 139 4.15 -8.15 2.74
C ARG A 139 3.78 -8.93 1.50
N GLU A 140 4.29 -10.15 1.37
CA GLU A 140 3.88 -11.07 0.32
C GLU A 140 2.51 -11.67 0.64
N ILE A 141 1.58 -11.54 -0.29
CA ILE A 141 0.28 -12.21 -0.25
C ILE A 141 0.34 -13.42 -1.19
N PRO A 142 0.24 -14.65 -0.67
CA PRO A 142 0.16 -15.85 -1.51
C PRO A 142 -1.07 -15.78 -2.42
N GLU A 143 -0.92 -16.28 -3.65
CA GLU A 143 -1.98 -16.23 -4.67
C GLU A 143 -3.31 -16.84 -4.17
N ASP A 144 -3.24 -18.00 -3.53
CA ASP A 144 -4.41 -18.70 -2.99
C ASP A 144 -5.06 -17.95 -1.80
N GLY A 145 -4.29 -17.08 -1.15
CA GLY A 145 -4.72 -16.28 0.00
C GLY A 145 -5.43 -14.98 -0.37
N VAL A 146 -5.34 -14.52 -1.63
CA VAL A 146 -5.87 -13.20 -2.05
C VAL A 146 -7.36 -13.06 -1.81
N LYS A 147 -8.16 -14.08 -2.15
CA LYS A 147 -9.62 -14.03 -1.94
C LYS A 147 -9.98 -13.91 -0.47
N LYS A 148 -9.28 -14.64 0.40
CA LYS A 148 -9.46 -14.56 1.86
C LYS A 148 -9.04 -13.18 2.37
N PHE A 149 -7.92 -12.65 1.88
CA PHE A 149 -7.43 -11.33 2.25
C PHE A 149 -8.43 -10.22 1.89
N LEU A 150 -8.94 -10.21 0.65
CA LEU A 150 -9.92 -9.23 0.15
C LEU A 150 -11.33 -9.41 0.70
N SER A 151 -11.62 -10.51 1.42
CA SER A 151 -12.92 -10.66 2.12
C SER A 151 -13.11 -9.63 3.24
N ASN A 152 -12.00 -9.13 3.80
CA ASN A 152 -12.02 -8.03 4.75
C ASN A 152 -12.04 -6.68 4.01
N LYS A 153 -13.10 -5.90 4.21
CA LYS A 153 -13.27 -4.56 3.62
C LYS A 153 -12.16 -3.57 4.00
N GLU A 154 -11.50 -3.80 5.12
CA GLU A 154 -10.41 -2.94 5.63
C GLU A 154 -9.02 -3.47 5.28
N SER A 155 -8.91 -4.54 4.50
CA SER A 155 -7.63 -5.19 4.14
C SER A 155 -6.61 -4.22 3.50
N LEU A 156 -7.09 -3.24 2.74
CA LEU A 156 -6.27 -2.22 2.08
C LEU A 156 -6.08 -0.93 2.92
N SER A 157 -6.74 -0.81 4.06
CA SER A 157 -6.79 0.44 4.84
C SER A 157 -5.41 0.87 5.39
N SER A 158 -4.59 -0.11 5.79
CA SER A 158 -3.24 0.08 6.32
C SER A 158 -2.15 0.06 5.25
N SER A 159 -2.49 -0.15 3.98
CA SER A 159 -1.54 -0.32 2.89
C SER A 159 -1.32 0.99 2.12
N ASP A 160 -0.08 1.40 1.98
CA ASP A 160 0.28 2.65 1.32
C ASP A 160 0.46 2.48 -0.18
N VAL A 161 0.92 1.31 -0.64
CA VAL A 161 1.17 0.94 -2.04
C VAL A 161 0.96 -0.57 -2.25
N ALA A 162 0.65 -0.97 -3.48
CA ALA A 162 0.58 -2.37 -3.90
C ALA A 162 1.48 -2.58 -5.13
N VAL A 163 2.12 -3.75 -5.21
CA VAL A 163 2.91 -4.14 -6.38
C VAL A 163 2.41 -5.47 -6.92
N PHE A 164 2.38 -5.58 -8.25
CA PHE A 164 1.92 -6.74 -8.98
C PHE A 164 3.08 -7.30 -9.77
N VAL A 165 3.62 -8.42 -9.29
CA VAL A 165 4.78 -9.08 -9.88
C VAL A 165 4.29 -10.12 -10.89
N TYR A 166 4.93 -10.17 -12.05
CA TYR A 166 4.76 -11.25 -13.02
C TYR A 166 6.12 -11.64 -13.60
N ASP A 167 6.20 -12.85 -14.14
CA ASP A 167 7.36 -13.34 -14.87
C ASP A 167 7.30 -12.82 -16.31
N SER A 168 8.31 -12.04 -16.73
CA SER A 168 8.34 -11.41 -18.06
C SER A 168 8.33 -12.43 -19.20
N SER A 169 8.82 -13.65 -18.95
CA SER A 169 8.90 -14.75 -19.92
C SER A 169 7.63 -15.60 -20.03
N ASP A 170 6.62 -15.37 -19.17
CA ASP A 170 5.41 -16.20 -19.08
C ASP A 170 4.11 -15.39 -19.29
N GLU A 171 3.35 -15.73 -20.35
CA GLU A 171 2.05 -15.13 -20.65
C GLU A 171 0.99 -15.43 -19.58
N TYR A 172 1.02 -16.62 -18.97
CA TYR A 172 0.08 -17.01 -17.92
C TYR A 172 0.33 -16.19 -16.65
N SER A 173 1.60 -16.03 -16.28
CA SER A 173 2.00 -15.19 -15.15
C SER A 173 1.49 -13.76 -15.30
N TRP A 174 1.63 -13.17 -16.50
CA TRP A 174 1.06 -11.85 -16.79
C TRP A 174 -0.46 -11.80 -16.63
N LYS A 175 -1.20 -12.73 -17.28
CA LYS A 175 -2.67 -12.77 -17.22
C LYS A 175 -3.16 -12.81 -15.78
N ARG A 176 -2.57 -13.69 -14.97
CA ARG A 176 -2.97 -13.85 -13.57
C ARG A 176 -2.63 -12.62 -12.73
N SER A 177 -1.48 -11.99 -12.95
CA SER A 177 -1.11 -10.75 -12.26
C SER A 177 -2.05 -9.59 -12.60
N ASN A 178 -2.48 -9.49 -13.86
CA ASN A 178 -3.48 -8.51 -14.29
C ASN A 178 -4.86 -8.75 -13.65
N GLU A 179 -5.33 -9.99 -13.55
CA GLU A 179 -6.57 -10.32 -12.83
C GLU A 179 -6.50 -9.85 -11.37
N LEU A 180 -5.39 -10.13 -10.69
CA LEU A 180 -5.16 -9.70 -9.31
C LEU A 180 -5.16 -8.16 -9.18
N LEU A 181 -4.55 -7.45 -10.13
CA LEU A 181 -4.56 -5.99 -10.18
C LEU A 181 -5.98 -5.43 -10.27
N VAL A 182 -6.80 -5.98 -11.17
CA VAL A 182 -8.20 -5.56 -11.33
C VAL A 182 -9.02 -5.89 -10.08
N GLU A 183 -8.84 -7.08 -9.48
CA GLU A 183 -9.52 -7.49 -8.25
C GLU A 183 -9.21 -6.52 -7.09
N VAL A 184 -7.93 -6.18 -6.88
CA VAL A 184 -7.48 -5.26 -5.82
C VAL A 184 -7.94 -3.83 -6.10
N ALA A 185 -7.86 -3.36 -7.35
CA ALA A 185 -8.33 -2.04 -7.75
C ALA A 185 -9.83 -1.87 -7.47
N ARG A 186 -10.66 -2.83 -7.90
CA ARG A 186 -12.10 -2.85 -7.64
C ARG A 186 -12.41 -2.85 -6.14
N HIS A 187 -11.71 -3.69 -5.37
CA HIS A 187 -11.88 -3.71 -3.90
C HIS A 187 -11.50 -2.37 -3.26
N GLY A 188 -10.45 -1.71 -3.76
CA GLY A 188 -10.04 -0.37 -3.32
C GLY A 188 -11.09 0.71 -3.63
N GLU A 189 -11.73 0.63 -4.80
CA GLU A 189 -12.83 1.52 -5.20
C GLU A 189 -14.07 1.33 -4.30
N GLU A 190 -14.46 0.08 -4.05
CA GLU A 190 -15.64 -0.28 -3.23
C GLU A 190 -15.47 0.02 -1.75
N SER A 191 -14.27 -0.21 -1.21
CA SER A 191 -13.95 0.04 0.20
C SER A 191 -13.65 1.51 0.50
N GLY A 192 -13.29 2.29 -0.53
CA GLY A 192 -12.77 3.66 -0.37
C GLY A 192 -11.28 3.71 0.02
N TYR A 193 -10.61 2.57 0.07
CA TYR A 193 -9.18 2.44 0.37
C TYR A 193 -8.33 2.20 -0.89
N GLY A 194 -8.68 2.78 -2.04
CA GLY A 194 -7.90 2.66 -3.27
C GLY A 194 -6.41 2.92 -3.02
N VAL A 195 -5.53 2.02 -3.47
CA VAL A 195 -4.09 2.02 -3.19
C VAL A 195 -3.34 2.26 -4.51
N PRO A 196 -2.27 3.07 -4.54
CA PRO A 196 -1.43 3.17 -5.73
C PRO A 196 -0.81 1.82 -6.06
N SER A 197 -0.77 1.47 -7.34
CA SER A 197 -0.35 0.17 -7.84
C SER A 197 0.79 0.31 -8.84
N LEU A 198 1.82 -0.53 -8.69
CA LEU A 198 2.92 -0.66 -9.66
C LEU A 198 2.97 -2.07 -10.21
N ILE A 199 3.41 -2.22 -11.45
CA ILE A 199 3.64 -3.51 -12.09
C ILE A 199 5.15 -3.76 -12.14
N ILE A 200 5.57 -4.98 -11.77
CA ILE A 200 6.97 -5.42 -11.78
C ILE A 200 7.09 -6.60 -12.74
N ALA A 201 7.90 -6.44 -13.77
CA ALA A 201 8.26 -7.49 -14.72
C ALA A 201 9.53 -8.17 -14.20
N ALA A 202 9.37 -9.27 -13.47
CA ALA A 202 10.48 -10.02 -12.89
C ALA A 202 11.11 -10.99 -13.90
N LYS A 203 12.32 -11.44 -13.58
CA LYS A 203 13.15 -12.35 -14.40
C LYS A 203 13.51 -11.74 -15.75
N ASP A 204 13.87 -10.45 -15.74
CA ASP A 204 14.31 -9.73 -16.93
C ASP A 204 15.62 -10.26 -17.55
N ASP A 205 16.27 -11.22 -16.89
CA ASP A 205 17.36 -12.02 -17.45
C ASP A 205 16.93 -13.08 -18.48
N LEU A 206 15.62 -13.34 -18.58
CA LEU A 206 15.03 -14.26 -19.55
C LEU A 206 14.46 -13.48 -20.74
N ASP A 207 14.37 -14.14 -21.90
CA ASP A 207 13.71 -13.55 -23.08
C ASP A 207 12.24 -13.25 -22.77
N PRO A 208 11.82 -11.98 -22.85
CA PRO A 208 10.47 -11.59 -22.47
C PRO A 208 9.47 -12.11 -23.51
N HIS A 209 8.33 -12.60 -23.03
CA HIS A 209 7.26 -13.02 -23.91
C HIS A 209 6.62 -11.80 -24.58
N PRO A 210 6.61 -11.68 -25.93
CA PRO A 210 6.20 -10.45 -26.62
C PRO A 210 4.78 -9.97 -26.26
N ARG A 211 3.85 -10.90 -26.06
CA ARG A 211 2.47 -10.57 -25.67
C ARG A 211 2.37 -10.04 -24.25
N SER A 212 3.18 -10.53 -23.32
CA SER A 212 3.20 -10.05 -21.94
C SER A 212 3.66 -8.59 -21.89
N VAL A 213 4.71 -8.25 -22.64
CA VAL A 213 5.21 -6.87 -22.77
C VAL A 213 4.14 -5.96 -23.37
N GLN A 214 3.59 -6.33 -24.54
CA GLN A 214 2.59 -5.52 -25.22
C GLN A 214 1.33 -5.29 -24.37
N ASN A 215 0.83 -6.36 -23.74
CA ASN A 215 -0.36 -6.27 -22.90
C ASN A 215 -0.10 -5.47 -21.63
N SER A 216 1.11 -5.56 -21.05
CA SER A 216 1.46 -4.76 -19.87
C SER A 216 1.42 -3.27 -20.15
N VAL A 217 1.98 -2.82 -21.28
CA VAL A 217 1.94 -1.42 -21.70
C VAL A 217 0.50 -0.95 -21.89
N ARG A 218 -0.31 -1.76 -22.58
CA ARG A 218 -1.73 -1.46 -22.82
C ARG A 218 -2.51 -1.32 -21.50
N VAL A 219 -2.35 -2.27 -20.58
CA VAL A 219 -3.05 -2.23 -19.28
C VAL A 219 -2.59 -1.06 -18.42
N CYS A 220 -1.30 -0.73 -18.40
CA CYS A 220 -0.82 0.45 -17.67
C CYS A 220 -1.50 1.73 -18.16
N GLN A 221 -1.59 1.92 -19.48
CA GLN A 221 -2.29 3.05 -20.09
C GLN A 221 -3.79 3.03 -19.79
N GLU A 222 -4.42 1.86 -19.94
CA GLU A 222 -5.84 1.70 -19.67
C GLU A 222 -6.16 2.00 -18.21
N LEU A 223 -5.38 1.56 -17.22
CA LEU A 223 -5.64 1.79 -15.79
C LEU A 223 -5.08 3.11 -15.24
N GLY A 224 -4.31 3.86 -16.03
CA GLY A 224 -3.71 5.12 -15.62
C GLY A 224 -2.56 4.96 -14.61
N ILE A 225 -1.79 3.88 -14.71
CA ILE A 225 -0.63 3.60 -13.85
C ILE A 225 0.68 3.65 -14.65
N GLY A 226 1.81 3.82 -13.95
CA GLY A 226 3.14 3.85 -14.58
C GLY A 226 3.49 2.57 -15.34
N ALA A 227 4.46 2.68 -16.26
CA ALA A 227 4.99 1.53 -17.01
C ALA A 227 5.56 0.45 -16.08
N SER A 228 5.56 -0.80 -16.54
CA SER A 228 6.12 -1.93 -15.81
C SER A 228 7.61 -1.71 -15.53
N ILE A 229 8.06 -2.11 -14.33
CA ILE A 229 9.44 -1.99 -13.89
C ILE A 229 10.14 -3.34 -14.13
N PRO A 230 11.05 -3.45 -15.10
CA PRO A 230 11.83 -4.67 -15.29
C PRO A 230 12.78 -4.88 -14.11
N VAL A 231 12.89 -6.11 -13.61
CA VAL A 231 13.85 -6.48 -12.56
C VAL A 231 14.41 -7.88 -12.81
N SER A 232 15.71 -8.04 -12.58
CA SER A 232 16.35 -9.35 -12.48
C SER A 232 17.16 -9.45 -11.20
N SER A 233 16.63 -10.21 -10.24
CA SER A 233 17.36 -10.53 -9.02
C SER A 233 18.58 -11.44 -9.30
N LYS A 234 18.59 -12.17 -10.42
CA LYS A 234 19.72 -13.01 -10.84
C LYS A 234 20.90 -12.16 -11.31
N LEU A 235 20.64 -11.10 -12.08
CA LEU A 235 21.66 -10.16 -12.53
C LEU A 235 21.96 -9.06 -11.50
N GLY A 236 21.16 -8.96 -10.43
CA GLY A 236 21.23 -7.88 -9.45
C GLY A 236 20.68 -6.55 -9.96
N ASP A 237 20.07 -6.53 -11.14
CA ASP A 237 19.42 -5.34 -11.68
C ASP A 237 18.00 -5.18 -11.10
N MET A 238 17.91 -4.37 -10.05
CA MET A 238 16.66 -4.08 -9.36
C MET A 238 16.01 -2.77 -9.82
N ASN A 239 16.58 -2.05 -10.80
CA ASN A 239 16.03 -0.81 -11.38
C ASN A 239 15.50 0.25 -10.38
N ASN A 240 16.14 0.33 -9.21
CA ASN A 240 15.71 1.17 -8.07
C ASN A 240 14.24 0.96 -7.67
N VAL A 241 13.73 -0.28 -7.82
CA VAL A 241 12.31 -0.62 -7.61
C VAL A 241 11.80 -0.18 -6.25
N PHE A 242 12.59 -0.33 -5.17
CA PHE A 242 12.17 0.06 -3.82
C PHE A 242 12.01 1.57 -3.65
N CYS A 243 12.85 2.37 -4.31
CA CYS A 243 12.70 3.83 -4.35
C CYS A 243 11.46 4.24 -5.15
N ARG A 244 11.15 3.54 -6.25
CA ARG A 244 9.93 3.76 -7.05
C ARG A 244 8.67 3.40 -6.27
N ILE A 245 8.69 2.31 -5.51
CA ILE A 245 7.61 1.90 -4.60
C ILE A 245 7.33 3.00 -3.57
N LEU A 246 8.37 3.52 -2.91
CA LEU A 246 8.22 4.62 -1.96
C LEU A 246 7.69 5.89 -2.64
N SER A 247 8.21 6.23 -3.82
CA SER A 247 7.76 7.41 -4.57
C SER A 247 6.27 7.33 -4.91
N ALA A 248 5.77 6.14 -5.27
CA ALA A 248 4.36 5.89 -5.52
C ALA A 248 3.51 5.95 -4.25
N ALA A 249 4.04 5.49 -3.11
CA ALA A 249 3.39 5.59 -1.81
C ALA A 249 3.26 7.04 -1.31
N GLU A 250 4.27 7.87 -1.56
CA GLU A 250 4.29 9.30 -1.21
C GLU A 250 3.39 10.13 -2.13
N HIS A 251 3.27 9.74 -3.41
CA HIS A 251 2.45 10.42 -4.42
C HIS A 251 1.34 9.50 -4.94
N PRO A 252 0.39 9.07 -4.09
CA PRO A 252 -0.59 8.04 -4.45
C PRO A 252 -1.51 8.49 -5.59
N HIS A 253 -1.74 9.79 -5.76
CA HIS A 253 -2.61 10.34 -6.80
C HIS A 253 -2.12 10.07 -8.23
N LEU A 254 -0.85 9.70 -8.42
CA LEU A 254 -0.27 9.43 -9.73
C LEU A 254 -0.40 7.97 -10.19
N ASN A 255 -0.71 7.05 -9.27
CA ASN A 255 -0.64 5.60 -9.56
C ASN A 255 -1.82 4.81 -9.00
N ILE A 256 -2.92 5.45 -8.58
CA ILE A 256 -4.13 4.69 -8.20
C ILE A 256 -4.80 4.21 -9.49
N PRO A 257 -4.93 2.89 -9.70
CA PRO A 257 -5.60 2.36 -10.88
C PRO A 257 -7.08 2.72 -10.85
N GLU A 258 -7.63 3.17 -11.97
CA GLU A 258 -9.06 3.43 -12.14
C GLU A 258 -9.66 2.42 -13.13
N THR A 259 -10.47 1.48 -12.61
CA THR A 259 -11.18 0.51 -13.44
C THR A 259 -12.30 1.17 -14.22
N VAL A 260 -12.81 0.52 -15.27
CA VAL A 260 -13.96 1.03 -16.04
C VAL A 260 -15.18 1.22 -15.13
N ALA A 261 -15.48 0.23 -14.28
CA ALA A 261 -16.56 0.31 -13.31
C ALA A 261 -16.35 1.45 -12.31
N GLY A 262 -15.11 1.65 -11.85
CA GLY A 262 -14.74 2.76 -10.98
C GLY A 262 -14.98 4.13 -11.61
N ARG A 263 -14.65 4.29 -12.90
CA ARG A 263 -14.91 5.54 -13.65
C ARG A 263 -16.40 5.80 -13.81
N GLU A 264 -17.17 4.80 -14.22
CA GLU A 264 -18.63 4.94 -14.36
C GLU A 264 -19.27 5.31 -13.02
N HIS A 265 -18.86 4.66 -11.93
CA HIS A 265 -19.36 4.96 -10.59
C HIS A 265 -19.00 6.38 -10.14
N LYS A 266 -17.78 6.84 -10.43
CA LYS A 266 -17.31 8.20 -10.13
C LYS A 266 -18.10 9.25 -10.93
N GLN A 267 -18.31 9.01 -12.22
CA GLN A 267 -19.13 9.86 -13.08
C GLN A 267 -20.58 9.92 -12.60
N PHE A 268 -21.19 8.77 -12.31
CA PHE A 268 -22.54 8.69 -11.76
C PHE A 268 -22.68 9.48 -10.45
N ARG A 269 -21.70 9.32 -9.54
CA ARG A 269 -21.69 10.05 -8.27
C ARG A 269 -21.52 11.56 -8.47
N GLN A 270 -20.69 11.99 -9.42
CA GLN A 270 -20.54 13.40 -9.76
C GLN A 270 -21.84 13.99 -10.29
N LEU A 271 -22.53 13.29 -11.20
CA LEU A 271 -23.83 13.70 -11.73
C LEU A 271 -24.90 13.79 -10.64
N PHE A 272 -24.96 12.79 -9.75
CA PHE A 272 -25.91 12.78 -8.65
C PHE A 272 -25.67 13.92 -7.66
N ASN A 273 -24.41 14.17 -7.29
CA ASN A 273 -24.05 15.29 -6.41
C ASN A 273 -24.37 16.65 -7.05
N HIS A 274 -24.13 16.80 -8.36
CA HIS A 274 -24.47 18.02 -9.08
C HIS A 274 -26.00 18.26 -9.11
N SER A 275 -26.77 17.19 -9.32
CA SER A 275 -28.24 17.24 -9.26
C SER A 275 -28.75 17.63 -7.86
N LEU A 276 -28.20 17.03 -6.80
CA LEU A 276 -28.53 17.39 -5.42
C LEU A 276 -28.21 18.87 -5.11
N LEU A 277 -27.08 19.38 -5.60
CA LEU A 277 -26.72 20.79 -5.48
C LEU A 277 -27.79 21.68 -6.13
N PHE A 278 -28.20 21.39 -7.37
CA PHE A 278 -29.27 22.13 -8.04
C PHE A 278 -30.60 22.09 -7.29
N MET A 279 -31.00 20.92 -6.77
CA MET A 279 -32.23 20.79 -5.98
C MET A 279 -32.18 21.59 -4.68
N SER A 280 -31.03 21.62 -4.00
CA SER A 280 -30.84 22.39 -2.76
C SER A 280 -30.91 23.91 -3.00
N VAL A 281 -30.32 24.38 -4.11
CA VAL A 281 -30.36 25.79 -4.52
C VAL A 281 -31.79 26.19 -4.91
N GLY A 282 -32.49 25.35 -5.67
CA GLY A 282 -33.90 25.58 -6.02
C GLY A 282 -34.83 25.65 -4.81
N ALA A 283 -34.65 24.76 -3.83
CA ALA A 283 -35.41 24.78 -2.58
C ALA A 283 -35.13 26.05 -1.76
N ALA A 284 -33.87 26.50 -1.68
CA ALA A 284 -33.51 27.74 -1.00
C ALA A 284 -34.17 28.96 -1.65
N PHE A 285 -34.15 29.07 -2.98
CA PHE A 285 -34.82 30.15 -3.70
C PHE A 285 -36.35 30.12 -3.54
N ALA A 286 -36.97 28.94 -3.52
CA ALA A 286 -38.40 28.81 -3.26
C ALA A 286 -38.78 29.26 -1.85
N LEU A 287 -37.98 28.91 -0.84
CA LEU A 287 -38.19 29.36 0.55
C LEU A 287 -38.03 30.87 0.70
N VAL A 288 -37.00 31.46 0.08
CA VAL A 288 -36.80 32.92 0.07
C VAL A 288 -37.92 33.63 -0.67
N GLY A 289 -38.35 33.11 -1.83
CA GLY A 289 -39.48 33.64 -2.59
C GLY A 289 -40.80 33.59 -1.82
N MET A 290 -41.08 32.47 -1.13
CA MET A 290 -42.25 32.32 -0.25
C MET A 290 -42.20 33.28 0.94
N ALA A 291 -41.03 33.47 1.56
CA ALA A 291 -40.85 34.43 2.66
C ALA A 291 -41.06 35.88 2.17
N ALA A 292 -40.53 36.23 1.00
CA ALA A 292 -40.71 37.54 0.38
C ALA A 292 -42.18 37.82 0.02
N LEU A 293 -42.89 36.83 -0.53
CA LEU A 293 -44.33 36.94 -0.81
C LEU A 293 -45.17 37.11 0.46
N ARG A 294 -44.85 36.39 1.53
CA ARG A 294 -45.52 36.56 2.84
C ARG A 294 -45.26 37.94 3.43
N ALA A 295 -44.02 38.44 3.35
CA ALA A 295 -43.68 39.78 3.81
C ALA A 295 -44.37 40.88 2.98
N TYR A 296 -44.47 40.69 1.66
CA TYR A 296 -45.18 41.61 0.77
C TYR A 296 -46.70 41.61 1.02
N GLY A 297 -47.31 40.45 1.20
CA GLY A 297 -48.73 40.32 1.56
C GLY A 297 -49.06 40.93 2.92
N GLY A 298 -48.17 40.77 3.92
CA GLY A 298 -48.30 41.41 5.22
C GLY A 298 -48.26 42.94 5.16
N ARG A 299 -47.39 43.52 4.33
CA ARG A 299 -47.33 44.98 4.12
C ARG A 299 -48.59 45.52 3.43
N ARG A 300 -49.15 44.80 2.45
CA ARG A 300 -50.36 45.22 1.72
C ARG A 300 -51.63 45.20 2.58
N ASN A 301 -51.70 44.33 3.59
CA ASN A 301 -52.80 44.30 4.56
C ASN A 301 -52.65 45.32 5.70
N SER A 302 -51.49 45.95 5.83
CA SER A 302 -51.21 46.98 6.84
C SER A 302 -51.44 48.40 6.32
N SER A 303 -51.76 48.55 5.03
CA SER A 303 -51.92 49.82 4.32
C SER A 303 -53.36 50.04 3.83
N ARG A 304 -54.37 49.52 4.54
CA ARG A 304 -55.79 49.69 4.23
C ARG A 304 -56.55 50.22 5.43
#